data_AF-A0A7J4HGN4-F1
#
_entry.id   AF-A0A7J4HGN4-F1
#
_cell.length_a   1.000
_cell.length_b   1.000
_cell.length_c   1.000
_cell.angle_alpha   90.00
_cell.angle_beta   90.00
_cell.angle_gamma   90.00
#
_symmetry.space_group_name_H-M   'P 1'
#
loop_
_entity.id
_entity.type
_entity.pdbx_description
1 polymer ?
#
loop_
_entity_poly.entity_id
_entity_poly.type
_entity_poly.pdbx_seq_one_letter_code
_entity_poly.pdbx_strand_id
1 'polypeptide(L)'
;MVDVDTALRASAYSGKKGSGSKGGDKKSSTLEPFDPSSHAEKEKADAISMWLVIVLGLIVALVMRFYMMPGMDSSQQILWLLPVLMIALIRPLHQLAVPDRFFEQFTTGNWIRASFLYLFSWLALSFALVNPPIADIAAPHLADAIDIANSEGISDFDLDGNVYEIRISQDSIPVILGIGVRDNVDAQNSTMNLTVHRVGQMEPIVSVSGLVSEIADDGPSDTFDTVDPNDWVRGMKKNSLTGEFSGPKVAPHSEDVSMAWNLCPDGCSPGEYLIHISLVEEGEMIPWQDGDNTWEREYTLSILQSSS
;
A
#
# COMPACT_ATOMS: atom_id res chain seq x y z
N MET A 1 22.39 41.16 -8.93
CA MET A 1 23.49 40.57 -9.72
C MET A 1 24.69 40.54 -8.80
N VAL A 2 25.10 39.35 -8.32
CA VAL A 2 26.22 39.22 -7.38
C VAL A 2 27.51 39.17 -8.21
N ASP A 3 28.42 40.11 -7.96
CA ASP A 3 29.71 40.16 -8.65
C ASP A 3 30.52 38.90 -8.38
N VAL A 4 31.02 38.30 -9.46
CA VAL A 4 31.80 37.05 -9.44
C VAL A 4 33.05 37.18 -8.55
N ASP A 5 33.62 38.39 -8.48
CA ASP A 5 34.74 38.72 -7.59
C ASP A 5 34.38 38.70 -6.10
N THR A 6 33.12 38.98 -5.77
CA THR A 6 32.62 38.92 -4.38
C THR A 6 32.39 37.46 -3.96
N ALA A 7 31.91 36.61 -4.87
CA ALA A 7 31.75 35.18 -4.61
C ALA A 7 33.10 34.45 -4.46
N LEU A 8 34.10 34.79 -5.29
CA LEU A 8 35.45 34.24 -5.23
C LEU A 8 36.22 34.65 -3.96
N ARG A 9 36.02 35.87 -3.45
CA ARG A 9 36.60 36.28 -2.16
C ARG A 9 35.96 35.59 -0.97
N ALA A 10 34.66 35.28 -1.01
CA ALA A 10 33.97 34.61 0.09
C ALA A 10 34.40 33.15 0.27
N SER A 11 34.73 32.44 -0.82
CA SER A 11 35.21 31.05 -0.75
C SER A 11 36.69 30.92 -0.34
N ALA A 12 37.51 31.95 -0.60
CA ALA A 12 38.93 31.95 -0.24
C ALA A 12 39.19 32.08 1.28
N TYR A 13 38.23 32.59 2.06
CA TYR A 13 38.41 32.90 3.48
C TYR A 13 37.66 31.99 4.47
N SER A 14 36.87 30.99 4.02
CA SER A 14 36.11 30.12 4.96
C SER A 14 36.91 28.94 5.54
N GLY A 15 38.19 28.81 5.21
CA GLY A 15 39.00 27.65 5.59
C GLY A 15 39.98 27.87 6.73
N LYS A 16 39.53 28.17 7.97
CA LYS A 16 40.40 27.99 9.15
C LYS A 16 39.66 27.94 10.51
N LYS A 17 39.38 26.73 11.00
CA LYS A 17 39.49 26.40 12.44
C LYS A 17 39.59 24.89 12.65
N GLY A 18 40.69 24.45 13.27
CA GLY A 18 40.94 23.07 13.64
C GLY A 18 42.43 22.69 13.56
N SER A 19 43.22 23.11 14.56
CA SER A 19 44.59 22.65 14.73
C SER A 19 44.61 21.23 15.30
N GLY A 20 45.21 20.29 14.57
CA GLY A 20 45.47 18.93 15.04
C GLY A 20 46.62 18.34 14.25
N SER A 21 47.80 18.25 14.87
CA SER A 21 49.03 17.73 14.28
C SER A 21 48.93 16.22 14.03
N LYS A 22 49.15 15.78 12.79
CA LYS A 22 49.78 14.49 12.46
C LYS A 22 50.26 14.50 11.01
N GLY A 23 51.54 14.22 10.84
CA GLY A 23 52.21 14.13 9.55
C GLY A 23 51.57 13.10 8.63
N GLY A 24 51.42 13.50 7.39
CA GLY A 24 50.92 12.72 6.27
C GLY A 24 50.77 13.69 5.13
N ASP A 25 51.48 13.46 4.02
CA ASP A 25 51.42 14.25 2.79
C ASP A 25 49.97 14.49 2.38
N LYS A 26 49.41 15.64 2.76
CA LYS A 26 48.20 16.15 2.13
C LYS A 26 48.64 16.63 0.77
N LYS A 27 48.53 15.75 -0.24
CA LYS A 27 48.44 16.17 -1.64
C LYS A 27 47.47 17.36 -1.67
N SER A 28 47.99 18.53 -2.03
CA SER A 28 47.13 19.66 -2.36
C SER A 28 46.15 19.14 -3.41
N SER A 29 44.87 19.14 -3.08
CA SER A 29 43.81 18.96 -4.08
C SER A 29 43.86 20.20 -4.97
N THR A 30 44.84 20.23 -5.89
CA THR A 30 44.87 21.17 -6.99
C THR A 30 43.67 20.78 -7.83
N LEU A 31 42.57 21.51 -7.64
CA LEU A 31 41.41 21.41 -8.52
C LEU A 31 41.94 21.56 -9.94
N GLU A 32 41.75 20.53 -10.76
CA GLU A 32 42.12 20.61 -12.17
C GLU A 32 41.42 21.83 -12.80
N PRO A 33 42.13 22.59 -13.67
CA PRO A 33 41.52 23.72 -14.36
C PRO A 33 40.24 23.28 -15.08
N PHE A 34 39.14 24.01 -14.85
CA PHE A 34 37.85 23.72 -15.47
C PHE A 34 37.97 23.82 -17.00
N ASP A 35 37.75 22.70 -17.69
CA ASP A 35 37.70 22.66 -19.15
C ASP A 35 36.23 22.56 -19.63
N PRO A 36 35.65 23.66 -20.15
CA PRO A 36 34.24 23.69 -20.53
C PRO A 36 33.87 22.68 -21.63
N SER A 37 34.85 22.27 -22.45
CA SER A 37 34.60 21.38 -23.59
C SER A 37 34.42 19.93 -23.14
N SER A 38 35.32 19.39 -22.32
CA SER A 38 35.17 18.06 -21.73
C SER A 38 33.99 17.99 -20.76
N HIS A 39 33.71 19.06 -20.01
CA HIS A 39 32.52 19.14 -19.17
C HIS A 39 31.23 19.05 -20.02
N ALA A 40 31.15 19.75 -21.14
CA ALA A 40 29.98 19.68 -22.02
C ALA A 40 29.79 18.29 -22.66
N GLU A 41 30.87 17.58 -22.98
CA GLU A 41 30.80 16.21 -23.49
C GLU A 41 30.29 15.22 -22.43
N LYS A 42 30.74 15.39 -21.18
CA LYS A 42 30.29 14.58 -20.06
C LYS A 42 28.81 14.78 -19.76
N GLU A 43 28.33 16.02 -19.75
CA GLU A 43 26.89 16.31 -19.56
C GLU A 43 26.04 15.70 -20.68
N LYS A 44 26.54 15.69 -21.93
CA LYS A 44 25.86 14.99 -23.04
C LYS A 44 25.83 13.47 -22.83
N ALA A 45 26.94 12.87 -22.40
CA ALA A 45 27.01 11.45 -22.11
C ALA A 45 26.03 11.06 -20.99
N ASP A 46 25.97 11.85 -19.91
CA ASP A 46 25.05 11.64 -18.79
C ASP A 46 23.58 11.83 -19.24
N ALA A 47 23.28 12.81 -20.09
CA ALA A 47 21.93 13.00 -20.64
C ALA A 47 21.50 11.82 -21.54
N ILE A 48 22.39 11.30 -22.39
CA ILE A 48 22.10 10.12 -23.22
C ILE A 48 21.82 8.90 -22.33
N SER A 49 22.67 8.67 -21.33
CA SER A 49 22.49 7.58 -20.35
C SER A 49 21.15 7.70 -19.62
N MET A 50 20.80 8.91 -19.15
CA MET A 50 19.54 9.21 -18.48
C MET A 50 18.33 8.80 -19.33
N TRP A 51 18.27 9.25 -20.58
CA TRP A 51 17.17 8.89 -21.48
C TRP A 51 17.11 7.40 -21.78
N LEU A 52 18.27 6.76 -21.99
CA LEU A 52 18.34 5.32 -22.26
C LEU A 52 17.73 4.52 -21.12
N VAL A 53 18.09 4.82 -19.86
CA VAL A 53 17.56 4.07 -18.71
C VAL A 53 16.10 4.38 -18.41
N ILE A 54 15.63 5.60 -18.68
CA ILE A 54 14.20 5.95 -18.56
C ILE A 54 13.38 5.15 -19.59
N VAL A 55 13.83 5.11 -20.85
CA VAL A 55 13.18 4.33 -21.91
C VAL A 55 13.18 2.84 -21.58
N LEU A 56 14.29 2.31 -21.04
CA LEU A 56 14.34 0.94 -20.56
C LEU A 56 13.31 0.69 -19.44
N GLY A 57 13.23 1.58 -18.45
CA GLY A 57 12.24 1.50 -17.38
C GLY A 57 10.80 1.50 -17.91
N LEU A 58 10.51 2.35 -18.90
CA LEU A 58 9.21 2.39 -19.57
C LEU A 58 8.89 1.09 -20.30
N ILE A 59 9.84 0.56 -21.09
CA ILE A 59 9.65 -0.70 -21.82
C ILE A 59 9.37 -1.84 -20.84
N VAL A 60 10.16 -1.94 -19.76
CA VAL A 60 9.96 -2.97 -18.73
C VAL A 60 8.59 -2.82 -18.09
N ALA A 61 8.19 -1.61 -17.68
CA ALA A 61 6.89 -1.36 -17.07
C ALA A 61 5.72 -1.75 -18.00
N LEU A 62 5.82 -1.41 -19.30
CA LEU A 62 4.82 -1.78 -20.31
C LEU A 62 4.75 -3.29 -20.53
N VAL A 63 5.89 -3.98 -20.66
CA VAL A 63 5.94 -5.43 -20.81
C VAL A 63 5.33 -6.11 -19.58
N MET A 64 5.65 -5.63 -18.39
CA MET A 64 5.05 -6.19 -17.17
C MET A 64 3.53 -6.04 -17.16
N ARG A 65 3.04 -4.82 -17.43
CA ARG A 65 1.61 -4.52 -17.36
C ARG A 65 0.79 -5.19 -18.46
N PHE A 66 1.26 -5.18 -19.70
CA PHE A 66 0.47 -5.57 -20.87
C PHE A 66 0.80 -6.95 -21.43
N TYR A 67 1.93 -7.55 -21.00
CA TYR A 67 2.33 -8.88 -21.48
C TYR A 67 2.45 -9.90 -20.33
N MET A 68 3.01 -9.53 -19.19
CA MET A 68 3.19 -10.48 -18.07
C MET A 68 1.92 -10.65 -17.24
N MET A 69 1.37 -9.57 -16.67
CA MET A 69 0.21 -9.65 -15.77
C MET A 69 -1.01 -10.35 -16.39
N PRO A 70 -1.36 -10.14 -17.68
CA PRO A 70 -2.50 -10.83 -18.28
C PRO A 70 -2.33 -12.35 -18.44
N GLY A 71 -1.12 -12.88 -18.24
CA GLY A 71 -0.84 -14.32 -18.22
C GLY A 71 -0.66 -14.89 -16.81
N MET A 72 -1.15 -14.17 -15.80
CA MET A 72 -1.00 -14.52 -14.38
C MET A 72 -2.33 -14.36 -13.65
N ASP A 73 -2.59 -15.25 -12.69
CA ASP A 73 -3.83 -15.22 -11.90
C ASP A 73 -3.75 -14.24 -10.72
N SER A 74 -2.54 -13.84 -10.31
CA SER A 74 -2.32 -12.93 -9.17
C SER A 74 -0.91 -12.33 -9.15
N SER A 75 -0.68 -11.37 -8.24
CA SER A 75 0.64 -10.76 -8.04
C SER A 75 1.68 -11.77 -7.53
N GLN A 76 2.65 -12.12 -8.38
CA GLN A 76 3.77 -13.02 -8.02
C GLN A 76 5.09 -12.26 -7.85
N GLN A 77 6.03 -12.86 -7.10
CA GLN A 77 7.36 -12.32 -6.83
C GLN A 77 8.17 -12.00 -8.10
N ILE A 78 7.91 -12.70 -9.21
CA ILE A 78 8.60 -12.48 -10.48
C ILE A 78 8.40 -11.07 -11.04
N LEU A 79 7.26 -10.44 -10.75
CA LEU A 79 6.97 -9.05 -11.14
C LEU A 79 7.87 -8.02 -10.44
N TRP A 80 8.51 -8.40 -9.33
CA TRP A 80 9.47 -7.55 -8.61
C TRP A 80 10.92 -7.95 -8.89
N LEU A 81 11.18 -9.25 -9.05
CA LEU A 81 12.53 -9.76 -9.25
C LEU A 81 13.07 -9.44 -10.65
N LEU A 82 12.25 -9.64 -11.69
CA LEU A 82 12.69 -9.48 -13.09
C LEU A 82 13.24 -8.08 -13.39
N PRO A 83 12.59 -6.97 -12.98
CA PRO A 83 13.07 -5.63 -13.25
C PRO A 83 14.36 -5.32 -12.52
N VAL A 84 14.54 -5.84 -11.31
CA VAL A 84 15.81 -5.74 -10.58
C VAL A 84 16.92 -6.46 -11.34
N LEU A 85 16.65 -7.64 -11.92
CA LEU A 85 17.61 -8.36 -12.74
C LEU A 85 17.97 -7.60 -14.03
N MET A 86 17.07 -6.79 -14.59
CA MET A 86 17.35 -5.97 -15.79
C MET A 86 18.45 -4.92 -15.55
N ILE A 87 18.83 -4.61 -14.31
CA ILE A 87 20.00 -3.76 -14.00
C ILE A 87 21.27 -4.34 -14.67
N ALA A 88 21.40 -5.67 -14.72
CA ALA A 88 22.53 -6.32 -15.36
C ALA A 88 22.64 -6.00 -16.86
N LEU A 89 21.53 -5.65 -17.52
CA LEU A 89 21.48 -5.28 -18.94
C LEU A 89 21.83 -3.81 -19.19
N ILE A 90 21.89 -2.96 -18.16
CA ILE A 90 22.20 -1.54 -18.33
C ILE A 90 23.53 -1.36 -19.07
N ARG A 91 24.60 -2.00 -18.60
CA ARG A 91 25.92 -1.84 -19.23
C ARG A 91 25.96 -2.38 -20.68
N PRO A 92 25.50 -3.61 -20.98
CA PRO A 92 25.38 -4.10 -22.35
C PRO A 92 24.57 -3.18 -23.28
N LEU A 93 23.45 -2.62 -22.79
CA LEU A 93 22.63 -1.70 -23.59
C LEU A 93 23.36 -0.39 -23.88
N HIS A 94 24.12 0.14 -22.92
CA HIS A 94 24.94 1.33 -23.15
C HIS A 94 26.06 1.06 -24.15
N GLN A 95 26.69 -0.12 -24.12
CA GLN A 95 27.70 -0.51 -25.12
C GLN A 95 27.14 -0.54 -26.53
N LEU A 96 25.87 -0.95 -26.68
CA LEU A 96 25.22 -1.04 -27.98
C LEU A 96 24.71 0.31 -28.49
N ALA A 97 24.15 1.14 -27.62
CA ALA A 97 23.42 2.35 -28.02
C ALA A 97 24.23 3.65 -27.93
N VAL A 98 25.27 3.69 -27.09
CA VAL A 98 26.06 4.90 -26.86
C VAL A 98 27.35 4.87 -27.68
N PRO A 99 27.69 5.93 -28.43
CA PRO A 99 28.97 6.00 -29.14
C PRO A 99 30.18 5.83 -28.22
N ASP A 100 31.22 5.13 -28.70
CA ASP A 100 32.42 4.79 -27.93
C ASP A 100 33.05 5.98 -27.22
N ARG A 101 33.12 7.14 -27.89
CA ARG A 101 33.66 8.39 -27.33
C ARG A 101 33.04 8.80 -25.99
N PHE A 102 31.77 8.46 -25.78
CA PHE A 102 31.02 8.76 -24.57
C PHE A 102 31.01 7.56 -23.62
N PHE A 103 30.93 6.35 -24.18
CA PHE A 103 30.92 5.12 -23.39
C PHE A 103 32.18 4.98 -22.52
N GLU A 104 33.35 5.30 -23.07
CA GLU A 104 34.63 5.24 -22.37
C GLU A 104 34.74 6.20 -21.18
N GLN A 105 33.91 7.25 -21.13
CA GLN A 105 33.90 8.23 -20.05
C GLN A 105 33.12 7.76 -18.82
N PHE A 106 32.34 6.68 -18.92
CA PHE A 106 31.52 6.19 -17.82
C PHE A 106 32.34 5.53 -16.72
N THR A 107 32.16 6.03 -15.51
CA THR A 107 32.80 5.48 -14.30
C THR A 107 31.81 4.63 -13.50
N THR A 108 32.31 3.92 -12.49
CA THR A 108 31.47 3.19 -11.50
C THR A 108 30.34 4.05 -10.93
N GLY A 109 30.60 5.34 -10.69
CA GLY A 109 29.58 6.26 -10.17
C GLY A 109 28.42 6.48 -11.16
N ASN A 110 28.71 6.53 -12.46
CA ASN A 110 27.67 6.66 -13.49
C ASN A 110 26.81 5.39 -13.55
N TRP A 111 27.41 4.21 -13.45
CA TRP A 111 26.67 2.93 -13.47
C TRP A 111 25.72 2.78 -12.28
N ILE A 112 26.17 3.19 -11.09
CA ILE A 112 25.31 3.20 -9.90
C ILE A 112 24.15 4.18 -10.10
N ARG A 113 24.43 5.40 -10.56
CA ARG A 113 23.39 6.42 -10.82
C ARG A 113 22.37 5.95 -11.85
N ALA A 114 22.83 5.38 -12.96
CA ALA A 114 21.99 4.83 -14.02
C ALA A 114 21.10 3.69 -13.49
N SER A 115 21.62 2.83 -12.61
CA SER A 115 20.87 1.75 -11.97
C SER A 115 19.76 2.27 -11.06
N PHE A 116 20.06 3.26 -10.21
CA PHE A 116 19.03 3.90 -9.38
C PHE A 116 17.99 4.62 -10.21
N LEU A 117 18.41 5.38 -11.22
CA LEU A 117 17.50 6.09 -12.10
C LEU A 117 16.58 5.13 -12.84
N TYR A 118 17.11 4.02 -13.38
CA TYR A 118 16.31 2.95 -13.96
C TYR A 118 15.28 2.41 -12.95
N LEU A 119 15.71 2.02 -11.74
CA LEU A 119 14.83 1.46 -10.71
C LEU A 119 13.70 2.42 -10.35
N PHE A 120 14.00 3.69 -10.09
CA PHE A 120 12.97 4.67 -9.75
C PHE A 120 12.05 4.98 -10.93
N SER A 121 12.58 5.01 -12.16
CA SER A 121 11.76 5.23 -13.36
C SER A 121 10.80 4.07 -13.58
N TRP A 122 11.30 2.83 -13.50
CA TRP A 122 10.47 1.63 -13.58
C TRP A 122 9.42 1.60 -12.47
N LEU A 123 9.79 1.82 -11.20
CA LEU A 123 8.84 1.85 -10.08
C LEU A 123 7.74 2.90 -10.28
N ALA A 124 8.13 4.14 -10.61
CA ALA A 124 7.17 5.23 -10.80
C ALA A 124 6.19 4.94 -11.95
N LEU A 125 6.70 4.42 -13.08
CA LEU A 125 5.89 4.07 -14.24
C LEU A 125 4.99 2.86 -13.95
N SER A 126 5.50 1.84 -13.25
CA SER A 126 4.70 0.70 -12.82
C SER A 126 3.57 1.14 -11.89
N PHE A 127 3.83 1.97 -10.88
CA PHE A 127 2.77 2.51 -10.02
C PHE A 127 1.73 3.31 -10.80
N ALA A 128 2.13 4.08 -11.82
CA ALA A 128 1.18 4.79 -12.66
C ALA A 128 0.33 3.85 -13.54
N LEU A 129 0.89 2.71 -13.98
CA LEU A 129 0.23 1.77 -14.89
C LEU A 129 -0.62 0.70 -14.21
N VAL A 130 -0.37 0.41 -12.93
CA VAL A 130 -1.10 -0.62 -12.16
C VAL A 130 -2.23 -0.06 -11.30
N ASN A 131 -2.33 1.27 -11.20
CA ASN A 131 -3.36 1.95 -10.41
C ASN A 131 -4.37 2.68 -11.31
N PRO A 132 -5.54 3.05 -10.76
CA PRO A 132 -6.53 3.82 -11.48
C PRO A 132 -5.94 5.15 -11.99
N PRO A 133 -6.36 5.63 -13.18
CA PRO A 133 -7.44 5.12 -14.04
C PRO A 133 -6.98 4.08 -15.09
N ILE A 134 -5.73 3.60 -15.05
CA ILE A 134 -5.18 2.74 -16.11
C ILE A 134 -5.45 1.26 -15.82
N ALA A 135 -5.39 0.87 -14.55
CA ALA A 135 -5.62 -0.50 -14.13
C ALA A 135 -6.14 -0.53 -12.70
N ASP A 136 -6.69 -1.68 -12.31
CA ASP A 136 -7.01 -1.94 -10.92
C ASP A 136 -6.40 -3.24 -10.43
N ILE A 137 -5.36 -3.11 -9.62
CA ILE A 137 -4.61 -4.25 -9.08
C ILE A 137 -4.97 -4.57 -7.63
N ALA A 138 -5.64 -3.65 -6.95
CA ALA A 138 -5.97 -3.82 -5.54
C ALA A 138 -7.33 -4.50 -5.45
N ALA A 139 -7.42 -5.52 -4.59
CA ALA A 139 -8.69 -6.16 -4.35
C ALA A 139 -9.52 -5.35 -3.34
N PRO A 140 -10.86 -5.35 -3.50
CA PRO A 140 -11.74 -4.83 -2.47
C PRO A 140 -11.46 -5.58 -1.17
N HIS A 141 -11.39 -4.86 -0.07
CA HIS A 141 -11.04 -5.42 1.22
C HIS A 141 -11.79 -4.73 2.35
N LEU A 142 -11.71 -5.24 3.57
CA LEU A 142 -12.25 -4.49 4.70
C LEU A 142 -11.49 -3.18 4.91
N ALA A 143 -12.23 -2.13 5.22
CA ALA A 143 -11.71 -0.78 5.45
C ALA A 143 -10.67 -0.74 6.60
N ASP A 144 -10.81 -1.65 7.55
CA ASP A 144 -9.83 -2.01 8.57
C ASP A 144 -10.02 -3.49 9.01
N ALA A 145 -10.62 -3.73 10.16
CA ALA A 145 -11.05 -5.04 10.64
C ALA A 145 -12.48 -4.94 11.18
N ILE A 146 -13.08 -6.08 11.52
CA ILE A 146 -14.40 -6.12 12.15
C ILE A 146 -14.40 -5.36 13.49
N ASP A 147 -15.57 -4.88 13.89
CA ASP A 147 -15.79 -4.25 15.19
C ASP A 147 -17.18 -4.64 15.70
N ILE A 148 -17.43 -4.45 16.99
CA ILE A 148 -18.75 -4.64 17.57
C ILE A 148 -19.25 -3.36 18.22
N ALA A 149 -20.56 -3.15 18.19
CA ALA A 149 -21.15 -2.06 18.96
C ALA A 149 -21.06 -2.37 20.46
N ASN A 150 -20.73 -1.35 21.24
CA ASN A 150 -20.66 -1.44 22.69
C ASN A 150 -22.06 -1.69 23.23
N SER A 151 -22.18 -2.70 24.10
CA SER A 151 -23.42 -3.05 24.76
C SER A 151 -23.19 -3.20 26.26
N GLU A 152 -24.23 -2.92 27.05
CA GLU A 152 -24.17 -3.10 28.49
C GLU A 152 -23.84 -4.56 28.82
N GLY A 153 -22.67 -4.80 29.39
CA GLY A 153 -22.21 -6.13 29.76
C GLY A 153 -20.83 -6.48 29.22
N ILE A 154 -20.33 -5.79 28.20
CA ILE A 154 -18.95 -5.95 27.71
C ILE A 154 -18.00 -5.34 28.74
N SER A 155 -17.13 -6.18 29.32
CA SER A 155 -16.14 -5.77 30.33
C SER A 155 -14.76 -5.50 29.74
N ASP A 156 -14.39 -6.24 28.69
CA ASP A 156 -13.07 -6.17 28.07
C ASP A 156 -13.15 -6.66 26.63
N PHE A 157 -12.19 -6.24 25.81
CA PHE A 157 -12.09 -6.65 24.42
C PHE A 157 -10.64 -6.65 23.94
N ASP A 158 -10.30 -7.58 23.06
CA ASP A 158 -8.99 -7.64 22.41
C ASP A 158 -9.12 -8.19 20.99
N LEU A 159 -8.41 -7.56 20.05
CA LEU A 159 -8.35 -8.01 18.67
C LEU A 159 -6.89 -8.35 18.35
N ASP A 160 -6.57 -9.65 18.35
CA ASP A 160 -5.26 -10.16 17.98
C ASP A 160 -5.33 -10.88 16.62
N GLY A 161 -4.86 -10.18 15.58
CA GLY A 161 -4.91 -10.65 14.20
C GLY A 161 -6.34 -10.88 13.72
N ASN A 162 -6.74 -12.16 13.70
CA ASN A 162 -8.06 -12.60 13.24
C ASN A 162 -8.98 -13.06 14.38
N VAL A 163 -8.49 -13.07 15.62
CA VAL A 163 -9.30 -13.46 16.79
C VAL A 163 -9.76 -12.21 17.50
N TYR A 164 -11.08 -12.04 17.58
CA TYR A 164 -11.71 -10.97 18.34
C TYR A 164 -12.28 -11.55 19.64
N GLU A 165 -11.57 -11.36 20.75
CA GLU A 165 -12.03 -11.76 22.08
C GLU A 165 -12.88 -10.65 22.69
N ILE A 166 -14.05 -11.01 23.21
CA ILE A 166 -14.89 -10.12 24.00
C ILE A 166 -15.24 -10.81 25.31
N ARG A 167 -15.13 -10.06 26.41
CA ARG A 167 -15.47 -10.55 27.75
C ARG A 167 -16.78 -9.96 28.20
N ILE A 168 -17.70 -10.81 28.61
CA ILE A 168 -19.04 -10.44 29.00
C ILE A 168 -19.27 -10.76 30.47
N SER A 169 -19.95 -9.85 31.17
CA SER A 169 -20.29 -9.97 32.60
C SER A 169 -21.64 -10.63 32.86
N GLN A 170 -22.38 -10.95 31.79
CA GLN A 170 -23.72 -11.54 31.81
C GLN A 170 -23.71 -12.89 31.09
N ASP A 171 -24.82 -13.64 31.14
CA ASP A 171 -24.94 -14.95 30.47
C ASP A 171 -25.12 -14.83 28.95
N SER A 172 -25.63 -13.68 28.47
CA SER A 172 -25.71 -13.33 27.05
C SER A 172 -25.79 -11.81 26.88
N ILE A 173 -25.33 -11.31 25.75
CA ILE A 173 -25.43 -9.88 25.38
C ILE A 173 -25.85 -9.73 23.91
N PRO A 174 -26.59 -8.68 23.53
CA PRO A 174 -26.78 -8.37 22.12
C PRO A 174 -25.44 -7.99 21.48
N VAL A 175 -25.17 -8.54 20.29
CA VAL A 175 -23.95 -8.26 19.52
C VAL A 175 -24.35 -7.74 18.15
N ILE A 176 -23.96 -6.49 17.88
CA ILE A 176 -24.04 -5.89 16.55
C ILE A 176 -22.64 -5.92 15.97
N LEU A 177 -22.44 -6.69 14.91
CA LEU A 177 -21.17 -6.81 14.19
C LEU A 177 -21.13 -5.76 13.07
N GLY A 178 -20.14 -4.88 13.11
CA GLY A 178 -19.87 -3.88 12.08
C GLY A 178 -18.74 -4.31 11.14
N ILE A 179 -18.91 -3.95 9.87
CA ILE A 179 -17.94 -4.17 8.80
C ILE A 179 -17.96 -2.94 7.89
N GLY A 180 -16.80 -2.46 7.47
CA GLY A 180 -16.66 -1.49 6.38
C GLY A 180 -15.98 -2.14 5.19
N VAL A 181 -16.53 -2.02 3.98
CA VAL A 181 -15.88 -2.45 2.73
C VAL A 181 -15.24 -1.24 2.07
N ARG A 182 -14.00 -1.41 1.61
CA ARG A 182 -13.25 -0.39 0.87
C ARG A 182 -12.67 -0.97 -0.40
N ASP A 183 -12.65 -0.13 -1.41
CA ASP A 183 -11.94 -0.35 -2.65
C ASP A 183 -11.32 0.98 -3.16
N ASN A 184 -10.33 0.91 -4.04
CA ASN A 184 -9.64 2.07 -4.63
C ASN A 184 -10.36 2.64 -5.86
N VAL A 185 -11.30 1.92 -6.46
CA VAL A 185 -12.15 2.40 -7.54
C VAL A 185 -13.59 2.52 -7.06
N ASP A 186 -14.23 1.40 -6.72
CA ASP A 186 -15.64 1.39 -6.30
C ASP A 186 -16.01 0.18 -5.45
N ALA A 187 -16.12 0.41 -4.15
CA ALA A 187 -16.51 -0.63 -3.19
C ALA A 187 -17.96 -1.11 -3.37
N GLN A 188 -18.84 -0.30 -3.97
CA GLN A 188 -20.26 -0.60 -4.11
C GLN A 188 -20.55 -1.65 -5.18
N ASN A 189 -19.68 -1.74 -6.19
CA ASN A 189 -19.80 -2.66 -7.32
C ASN A 189 -19.07 -3.99 -7.08
N SER A 190 -18.40 -4.15 -5.95
CA SER A 190 -17.82 -5.43 -5.55
C SER A 190 -18.91 -6.42 -5.14
N THR A 191 -18.69 -7.71 -5.39
CA THR A 191 -19.52 -8.79 -4.88
C THR A 191 -18.99 -9.25 -3.53
N MET A 192 -19.86 -9.31 -2.52
CA MET A 192 -19.53 -9.79 -1.18
C MET A 192 -20.26 -11.10 -0.90
N ASN A 193 -19.57 -12.02 -0.23
CA ASN A 193 -20.14 -13.18 0.44
C ASN A 193 -19.75 -13.15 1.92
N LEU A 194 -20.74 -12.97 2.79
CA LEU A 194 -20.57 -12.97 4.25
C LEU A 194 -21.36 -14.13 4.84
N THR A 195 -20.65 -14.97 5.59
CA THR A 195 -21.27 -16.01 6.41
C THR A 195 -20.81 -15.90 7.85
N VAL A 196 -21.76 -15.92 8.77
CA VAL A 196 -21.50 -15.94 10.21
C VAL A 196 -22.20 -17.14 10.80
N HIS A 197 -21.47 -18.00 11.50
CA HIS A 197 -22.05 -19.16 12.18
C HIS A 197 -21.40 -19.39 13.53
N ARG A 198 -22.16 -19.96 14.46
CA ARG A 198 -21.63 -20.38 15.74
C ARG A 198 -20.98 -21.76 15.61
N VAL A 199 -19.81 -21.94 16.20
CA VAL A 199 -19.14 -23.23 16.22
C VAL A 199 -20.04 -24.28 16.90
N GLY A 200 -20.29 -25.39 16.21
CA GLY A 200 -21.18 -26.46 16.68
C GLY A 200 -22.65 -26.32 16.26
N GLN A 201 -23.03 -25.24 15.56
CA GLN A 201 -24.33 -25.11 14.90
C GLN A 201 -24.17 -25.30 13.38
N MET A 202 -25.15 -25.95 12.74
CA MET A 202 -25.12 -26.20 11.29
C MET A 202 -25.71 -25.04 10.48
N GLU A 203 -26.68 -24.31 11.01
CA GLU A 203 -27.30 -23.19 10.31
C GLU A 203 -26.52 -21.89 10.58
N PRO A 204 -26.17 -21.12 9.53
CA PRO A 204 -25.54 -19.83 9.71
C PRO A 204 -26.53 -18.81 10.28
N ILE A 205 -26.02 -17.95 11.16
CA ILE A 205 -26.73 -16.81 11.73
C ILE A 205 -26.96 -15.74 10.65
N VAL A 206 -25.90 -15.46 9.87
CA VAL A 206 -25.94 -14.54 8.73
C VAL A 206 -25.38 -15.28 7.52
N SER A 207 -26.06 -15.18 6.39
CA SER A 207 -25.62 -15.74 5.12
C SER A 207 -26.12 -14.85 4.00
N VAL A 208 -25.28 -13.93 3.54
CA VAL A 208 -25.61 -12.97 2.48
C VAL A 208 -24.58 -13.05 1.36
N SER A 209 -25.06 -12.95 0.13
CA SER A 209 -24.22 -12.97 -1.07
C SER A 209 -24.86 -12.09 -2.14
N GLY A 210 -24.08 -11.22 -2.76
CA GLY A 210 -24.56 -10.24 -3.73
C GLY A 210 -23.65 -9.03 -3.85
N LEU A 211 -24.11 -8.00 -4.57
CA LEU A 211 -23.39 -6.73 -4.66
C LEU A 211 -23.36 -6.03 -3.31
N VAL A 212 -22.23 -5.41 -2.98
CA VAL A 212 -22.05 -4.67 -1.73
C VAL A 212 -23.10 -3.56 -1.58
N SER A 213 -23.41 -2.84 -2.65
CA SER A 213 -24.49 -1.83 -2.68
C SER A 213 -25.86 -2.42 -2.36
N GLU A 214 -26.24 -3.53 -3.01
CA GLU A 214 -27.53 -4.17 -2.78
C GLU A 214 -27.67 -4.70 -1.35
N ILE A 215 -26.58 -5.28 -0.81
CA ILE A 215 -26.56 -5.76 0.58
C ILE A 215 -26.64 -4.58 1.55
N ALA A 216 -25.92 -3.49 1.30
CA ALA A 216 -25.94 -2.30 2.13
C ALA A 216 -27.34 -1.67 2.21
N ASP A 217 -28.00 -1.52 1.04
CA ASP A 217 -29.32 -0.92 0.90
C ASP A 217 -30.47 -1.78 1.46
N ASP A 218 -30.26 -3.08 1.67
CA ASP A 218 -31.24 -4.00 2.28
C ASP A 218 -31.31 -3.90 3.83
N GLY A 219 -30.76 -2.83 4.41
CA GLY A 219 -30.86 -2.50 5.84
C GLY A 219 -29.58 -2.63 6.71
N PRO A 220 -28.53 -3.38 6.35
CA PRO A 220 -27.25 -3.37 7.08
C PRO A 220 -26.62 -1.99 7.25
N SER A 221 -26.71 -1.10 6.25
CA SER A 221 -26.22 0.28 6.40
C SER A 221 -27.09 1.09 7.35
N ASP A 222 -28.41 0.95 7.29
CA ASP A 222 -29.30 1.57 8.27
C ASP A 222 -28.99 1.09 9.70
N THR A 223 -28.70 -0.21 9.85
CA THR A 223 -28.30 -0.81 11.13
C THR A 223 -26.98 -0.22 11.64
N PHE A 224 -26.01 -0.02 10.75
CA PHE A 224 -24.74 0.62 11.09
C PHE A 224 -24.96 2.05 11.60
N ASP A 225 -25.80 2.82 10.92
CA ASP A 225 -26.12 4.20 11.26
C ASP A 225 -26.91 4.36 12.57
N THR A 226 -27.52 3.29 13.10
CA THR A 226 -28.14 3.32 14.43
C THR A 226 -27.14 3.36 15.58
N VAL A 227 -25.89 2.96 15.34
CA VAL A 227 -24.82 2.93 16.35
C VAL A 227 -24.07 4.26 16.34
N ASP A 228 -23.94 4.93 17.49
CA ASP A 228 -23.14 6.14 17.57
C ASP A 228 -21.68 5.81 17.17
N PRO A 229 -21.00 6.63 16.36
CA PRO A 229 -19.61 6.38 15.98
C PRO A 229 -18.66 6.13 17.17
N ASN A 230 -18.94 6.71 18.34
CA ASN A 230 -18.15 6.52 19.55
C ASN A 230 -18.49 5.24 20.33
N ASP A 231 -19.62 4.60 20.01
CA ASP A 231 -20.07 3.37 20.64
C ASP A 231 -19.49 2.12 19.97
N TRP A 232 -18.70 2.24 18.90
CA TRP A 232 -17.89 1.14 18.39
C TRP A 232 -16.75 0.80 19.36
N VAL A 233 -16.62 -0.47 19.75
CA VAL A 233 -15.73 -0.89 20.83
C VAL A 233 -14.26 -0.57 20.55
N ARG A 234 -13.78 -0.70 19.30
CA ARG A 234 -12.40 -0.34 18.95
C ARG A 234 -12.19 1.18 18.83
N GLY A 235 -13.27 1.96 18.83
CA GLY A 235 -13.30 3.42 18.85
C GLY A 235 -12.99 4.09 17.51
N MET A 236 -12.70 5.39 17.58
CA MET A 236 -12.47 6.25 16.41
C MET A 236 -11.05 6.10 15.82
N LYS A 237 -10.92 6.19 14.49
CA LYS A 237 -9.61 6.23 13.83
C LYS A 237 -9.02 7.63 13.96
N LYS A 238 -7.80 7.69 14.51
CA LYS A 238 -7.03 8.93 14.64
C LYS A 238 -5.95 8.98 13.58
N ASN A 239 -5.92 10.06 12.81
CA ASN A 239 -4.86 10.31 11.85
C ASN A 239 -3.55 10.63 12.60
N SER A 240 -2.48 9.88 12.33
CA SER A 240 -1.19 10.04 13.01
C SER A 240 -0.43 11.30 12.59
N LEU A 241 -0.72 11.86 11.41
CA LEU A 241 -0.08 13.07 10.89
C LEU A 241 -0.79 14.35 11.36
N THR A 242 -2.13 14.39 11.30
CA THR A 242 -2.91 15.59 11.67
C THR A 242 -3.40 15.57 13.12
N GLY A 243 -3.49 14.39 13.73
CA GLY A 243 -4.05 14.21 15.06
C GLY A 243 -5.58 14.28 15.10
N GLU A 244 -6.24 14.47 13.96
CA GLU A 244 -7.69 14.56 13.84
C GLU A 244 -8.33 13.17 13.80
N PHE A 245 -9.57 13.09 14.26
CA PHE A 245 -10.39 11.89 14.16
C PHE A 245 -11.18 11.91 12.86
N SER A 246 -11.20 10.78 12.16
CA SER A 246 -12.06 10.54 11.00
C SER A 246 -13.33 9.83 11.46
N GLY A 247 -13.75 8.74 10.81
CA GLY A 247 -14.81 7.84 11.29
C GLY A 247 -14.37 6.80 12.32
N PRO A 248 -15.29 5.90 12.72
CA PRO A 248 -14.99 4.74 13.55
C PRO A 248 -13.96 3.84 12.86
N LYS A 249 -13.16 3.09 13.62
CA LYS A 249 -12.10 2.25 13.02
C LYS A 249 -12.62 1.23 12.02
N VAL A 250 -13.83 0.71 12.23
CA VAL A 250 -14.51 -0.24 11.35
C VAL A 250 -14.79 0.32 9.95
N ALA A 251 -15.09 1.61 9.83
CA ALA A 251 -15.38 2.32 8.59
C ALA A 251 -14.94 3.80 8.72
N PRO A 252 -13.63 4.08 8.59
CA PRO A 252 -13.09 5.39 8.94
C PRO A 252 -13.26 6.48 7.88
N HIS A 253 -13.55 6.13 6.63
CA HIS A 253 -13.70 7.06 5.52
C HIS A 253 -15.14 7.07 5.02
N SER A 254 -15.59 8.21 4.49
CA SER A 254 -16.96 8.39 3.98
C SER A 254 -17.26 7.57 2.73
N GLU A 255 -16.22 7.18 2.01
CA GLU A 255 -16.27 6.34 0.82
C GLU A 255 -16.33 4.84 1.17
N ASP A 256 -16.12 4.48 2.44
CA ASP A 256 -16.28 3.10 2.89
C ASP A 256 -17.77 2.72 2.91
N VAL A 257 -18.12 1.56 2.37
CA VAL A 257 -19.48 1.04 2.50
C VAL A 257 -19.60 0.38 3.86
N SER A 258 -20.26 1.07 4.78
CA SER A 258 -20.44 0.63 6.17
C SER A 258 -21.73 -0.18 6.34
N MET A 259 -21.61 -1.32 7.01
CA MET A 259 -22.70 -2.28 7.19
C MET A 259 -22.61 -2.91 8.58
N ALA A 260 -23.77 -3.21 9.18
CA ALA A 260 -23.82 -3.92 10.45
C ALA A 260 -24.94 -4.97 10.50
N TRP A 261 -24.70 -6.04 11.25
CA TRP A 261 -25.67 -7.11 11.49
C TRP A 261 -25.85 -7.38 12.98
N ASN A 262 -27.10 -7.49 13.40
CA ASN A 262 -27.41 -7.99 14.74
C ASN A 262 -27.31 -9.52 14.73
N LEU A 263 -26.25 -10.06 15.32
CA LEU A 263 -25.96 -11.50 15.30
C LEU A 263 -26.92 -12.29 16.19
N CYS A 264 -27.30 -11.72 17.33
CA CYS A 264 -28.19 -12.39 18.28
C CYS A 264 -29.14 -11.36 18.89
N PRO A 265 -30.33 -11.16 18.30
CA PRO A 265 -31.33 -10.24 18.84
C PRO A 265 -31.74 -10.57 20.29
N ASP A 266 -31.77 -11.87 20.63
CA ASP A 266 -32.10 -12.37 21.97
C ASP A 266 -30.85 -12.54 22.88
N GLY A 267 -29.69 -12.09 22.42
CA GLY A 267 -28.40 -12.16 23.12
C GLY A 267 -27.53 -13.36 22.72
N CYS A 268 -26.27 -13.07 22.38
CA CYS A 268 -25.26 -14.09 22.09
C CYS A 268 -24.72 -14.64 23.41
N SER A 269 -24.86 -15.94 23.61
CA SER A 269 -24.22 -16.66 24.72
C SER A 269 -22.72 -16.85 24.46
N PRO A 270 -21.90 -17.09 25.51
CA PRO A 270 -20.50 -17.45 25.38
C PRO A 270 -20.24 -18.59 24.39
N GLY A 271 -19.12 -18.50 23.69
CA GLY A 271 -18.71 -19.43 22.64
C GLY A 271 -18.00 -18.74 21.49
N GLU A 272 -17.62 -19.55 20.49
CA GLU A 272 -16.93 -19.10 19.29
C GLU A 272 -17.90 -18.95 18.12
N TYR A 273 -17.73 -17.87 17.37
CA TYR A 273 -18.45 -17.55 16.15
C TYR A 273 -17.43 -17.32 15.04
N LEU A 274 -17.62 -17.99 13.91
CA LEU A 274 -16.77 -17.86 12.75
C LEU A 274 -17.44 -16.92 11.74
N ILE A 275 -16.70 -15.89 11.36
CA ILE A 275 -17.13 -14.85 10.43
C ILE A 275 -16.23 -14.97 9.21
N HIS A 276 -16.81 -15.43 8.11
CA HIS A 276 -16.12 -15.61 6.85
C HIS A 276 -16.60 -14.58 5.84
N ILE A 277 -15.65 -13.83 5.27
CA ILE A 277 -15.92 -12.74 4.35
C ILE A 277 -15.07 -12.96 3.10
N SER A 278 -15.72 -12.99 1.95
CA SER A 278 -15.09 -12.97 0.63
C SER A 278 -15.60 -11.76 -0.15
N LEU A 279 -14.68 -11.05 -0.78
CA LEU A 279 -14.94 -9.89 -1.64
C LEU A 279 -14.30 -10.17 -3.00
N VAL A 280 -15.06 -9.98 -4.06
CA VAL A 280 -14.62 -10.16 -5.44
C VAL A 280 -15.01 -8.93 -6.24
N GLU A 281 -14.07 -8.41 -6.99
CA GLU A 281 -14.31 -7.39 -8.01
C GLU A 281 -13.95 -7.97 -9.38
N GLU A 282 -14.83 -7.76 -10.36
CA GLU A 282 -14.59 -8.11 -11.76
C GLU A 282 -14.51 -6.84 -12.60
N GLY A 283 -13.56 -6.73 -13.53
CA GLY A 283 -13.46 -5.53 -14.36
C GLY A 283 -12.40 -5.56 -15.44
N GLU A 284 -12.63 -4.80 -16.53
CA GLU A 284 -11.68 -4.70 -17.66
C GLU A 284 -10.34 -4.04 -17.28
N MET A 285 -10.32 -3.28 -16.18
CA MET A 285 -9.11 -2.63 -15.68
C MET A 285 -8.20 -3.60 -14.90
N ILE A 286 -8.72 -4.77 -14.51
CA ILE A 286 -7.99 -5.75 -13.73
C ILE A 286 -6.95 -6.42 -14.63
N PRO A 287 -5.66 -6.42 -14.25
CA PRO A 287 -4.58 -6.81 -15.15
C PRO A 287 -4.38 -8.32 -15.25
N TRP A 288 -5.10 -9.12 -14.47
CA TRP A 288 -4.94 -10.57 -14.34
C TRP A 288 -5.63 -11.33 -15.45
N GLN A 289 -5.26 -12.61 -15.60
CA GLN A 289 -5.85 -13.50 -16.60
C GLN A 289 -7.35 -13.71 -16.38
N ASP A 290 -7.75 -13.91 -15.13
CA ASP A 290 -9.14 -14.23 -14.77
C ASP A 290 -10.05 -12.99 -14.79
N GLY A 291 -9.47 -11.78 -14.81
CA GLY A 291 -10.23 -10.53 -14.82
C GLY A 291 -10.78 -10.11 -13.46
N ASP A 292 -10.39 -10.83 -12.41
CA ASP A 292 -10.98 -10.69 -11.08
C ASP A 292 -9.92 -10.37 -10.02
N ASN A 293 -10.26 -9.51 -9.07
CA ASN A 293 -9.53 -9.28 -7.84
C ASN A 293 -10.31 -9.89 -6.67
N THR A 294 -9.68 -10.81 -5.94
CA THR A 294 -10.33 -11.49 -4.80
C THR A 294 -9.60 -11.21 -3.50
N TRP A 295 -10.38 -10.97 -2.44
CA TRP A 295 -9.92 -10.91 -1.08
C TRP A 295 -10.79 -11.79 -0.20
N GLU A 296 -10.19 -12.52 0.73
CA GLU A 296 -10.89 -13.42 1.62
C GLU A 296 -10.27 -13.36 3.02
N ARG A 297 -11.11 -13.38 4.05
CA ARG A 297 -10.67 -13.45 5.43
C ARG A 297 -11.70 -14.13 6.31
N GLU A 298 -11.18 -14.91 7.24
CA GLU A 298 -11.94 -15.49 8.34
C GLU A 298 -11.53 -14.83 9.66
N TYR A 299 -12.52 -14.44 10.46
CA TYR A 299 -12.37 -13.96 11.82
C TYR A 299 -13.04 -14.93 12.80
N THR A 300 -12.45 -15.10 13.97
CA THR A 300 -13.06 -15.82 15.10
C THR A 300 -13.48 -14.81 16.15
N LEU A 301 -14.78 -14.63 16.35
CA LEU A 301 -15.33 -13.89 17.48
C LEU A 301 -15.49 -14.85 18.66
N SER A 302 -14.70 -14.66 19.70
CA SER A 302 -14.71 -15.46 20.93
C SER A 302 -15.39 -14.68 22.05
N ILE A 303 -16.58 -15.10 22.45
CA ILE A 303 -17.34 -14.51 23.55
C ILE A 303 -17.04 -15.32 24.81
N LEU A 304 -16.34 -14.71 25.76
CA LEU A 304 -15.98 -15.33 27.03
C LEU A 304 -16.77 -14.71 28.18
N GLN A 305 -17.21 -15.53 29.13
CA GLN A 305 -17.81 -15.01 30.35
C GLN A 305 -16.71 -14.64 31.34
N SER A 306 -16.72 -13.41 31.86
CA SER A 306 -15.83 -13.04 32.96
C SER A 306 -16.23 -13.85 34.20
N SER A 307 -15.30 -14.63 34.75
CA SER A 307 -15.53 -15.27 36.04
C SER A 307 -15.77 -14.18 37.09
N SER A 308 -16.95 -14.22 37.71
CA SER A 308 -17.35 -13.35 38.83
C SER A 308 -16.35 -13.34 39.98
#